data_AF-A0A7R9UR85-F1
#
_entry.id   AF-A0A7R9UR85-F1
#
_cell.length_a   1.000
_cell.length_b   1.000
_cell.length_c   1.000
_cell.angle_alpha   90.00
_cell.angle_beta   90.00
_cell.angle_gamma   90.00
#
_symmetry.space_group_name_H-M   'P 1'
#
loop_
_entity.id
_entity.type
_entity.pdbx_description
1 polymer ?
#
loop_
_entity_poly.entity_id
_entity_poly.type
_entity_poly.pdbx_seq_one_letter_code
_entity_poly.pdbx_strand_id
1 'polypeptide(L)'
;GHLSAQNVLNALIATVCMAPSVWAAVERARCASAADPSPAGGGGAFSVHGWCEMALHRPLLSANWLFLWNVTVGFWLVGLLQRSFWLIDPYWTLLPPLLGAFYASHPHADPPCVSRLRAALALVSLWSARLTHSYFRREEWKFGQREDWRYSQMAERNPRLWWVLSFFAVGLAQQPMLVGLTLPLYAAALGHRSLPMAGGAPAALSWCWLDSLGCVGCVCGLLLAKSADDQLATFMAANQARVASGQSRVRLLDTGLWRFSRHPNYLGETIFWASLGLFGCASGHWWV
;
A
#
# COMPACT_ATOMS: atom_id res chain seq x y z
N GLY A 1 -3.28 1.34 -30.33
CA GLY A 1 -3.04 0.81 -28.97
C GLY A 1 -4.21 -0.04 -28.58
N HIS A 2 -4.14 -1.36 -28.81
CA HIS A 2 -5.09 -2.30 -28.25
C HIS A 2 -4.55 -2.76 -26.91
N LEU A 3 -5.30 -2.58 -25.82
CA LEU A 3 -5.04 -3.29 -24.58
C LEU A 3 -5.01 -4.79 -24.93
N SER A 4 -3.85 -5.43 -24.74
CA SER A 4 -3.73 -6.87 -24.96
C SER A 4 -4.81 -7.59 -24.15
N ALA A 5 -5.45 -8.62 -24.74
CA ALA A 5 -6.44 -9.44 -24.03
C ALA A 5 -5.89 -9.96 -22.69
N GLN A 6 -4.59 -10.21 -22.61
CA GLN A 6 -3.91 -10.59 -21.37
C GLN A 6 -3.93 -9.48 -20.31
N ASN A 7 -3.71 -8.22 -20.69
CA ASN A 7 -3.78 -7.09 -19.74
C ASN A 7 -5.21 -6.93 -19.20
N VAL A 8 -6.23 -7.12 -20.05
CA VAL A 8 -7.63 -7.07 -19.63
C VAL A 8 -7.94 -8.20 -18.65
N LEU A 9 -7.55 -9.44 -18.97
CA LEU A 9 -7.72 -10.58 -18.07
C LEU A 9 -7.03 -10.35 -16.72
N ASN A 10 -5.79 -9.89 -16.72
CA ASN A 10 -5.04 -9.62 -15.50
C ASN A 10 -5.67 -8.47 -14.69
N ALA A 11 -6.20 -7.43 -15.35
CA ALA A 11 -6.95 -6.36 -14.69
C ALA A 11 -8.26 -6.87 -14.06
N LEU A 12 -8.98 -7.76 -14.74
CA LEU A 12 -10.18 -8.40 -14.19
C LEU A 12 -9.84 -9.23 -12.95
N ILE A 13 -8.78 -10.05 -13.00
CA ILE A 13 -8.35 -10.86 -11.86
C ILE A 13 -7.98 -9.97 -10.67
N ALA A 14 -7.18 -8.92 -10.89
CA ALA A 14 -6.81 -7.98 -9.84
C ALA A 14 -8.05 -7.29 -9.22
N THR A 15 -9.05 -6.97 -10.05
CA THR A 15 -10.30 -6.36 -9.59
C THR A 15 -11.18 -7.33 -8.82
N VAL A 16 -11.31 -8.58 -9.28
CA VAL A 16 -12.10 -9.62 -8.59
C VAL A 16 -11.51 -9.94 -7.22
N CYS A 17 -10.19 -9.94 -7.09
CA CYS A 17 -9.54 -10.14 -5.78
C CYS A 17 -9.83 -9.02 -4.77
N MET A 18 -10.31 -7.85 -5.23
CA MET A 18 -10.77 -6.75 -4.38
C MET A 18 -12.22 -6.91 -3.89
N ALA A 19 -12.94 -7.93 -4.35
CA ALA A 19 -14.35 -8.13 -4.00
C ALA A 19 -14.62 -8.11 -2.48
N PRO A 20 -13.80 -8.73 -1.61
CA PRO A 20 -13.99 -8.63 -0.16
C PRO A 20 -13.89 -7.19 0.35
N SER A 21 -12.99 -6.37 -0.21
CA SER A 21 -12.85 -4.94 0.14
C SER A 21 -14.06 -4.11 -0.30
N VAL A 22 -14.59 -4.37 -1.51
CA VAL A 22 -15.79 -3.68 -2.01
C VAL A 22 -17.01 -4.03 -1.16
N TRP A 23 -17.22 -5.33 -0.89
CA TRP A 23 -18.29 -5.80 -0.01
C TRP A 23 -18.18 -5.15 1.39
N ALA A 24 -16.99 -5.18 1.98
CA ALA A 24 -16.72 -4.59 3.28
C ALA A 24 -17.01 -3.09 3.36
N ALA A 25 -16.67 -2.33 2.31
CA ALA A 25 -16.96 -0.91 2.22
C ALA A 25 -18.47 -0.64 2.14
N VAL A 26 -19.20 -1.41 1.33
CA VAL A 26 -20.67 -1.32 1.20
C VAL A 26 -21.35 -1.66 2.53
N GLU A 27 -20.96 -2.76 3.16
CA GLU A 27 -21.56 -3.18 4.43
C GLU A 27 -21.25 -2.20 5.55
N ARG A 28 -20.02 -1.65 5.63
CA ARG A 28 -19.70 -0.62 6.63
C ARG A 28 -20.57 0.63 6.46
N ALA A 29 -20.83 1.06 5.21
CA ALA A 29 -21.73 2.18 4.95
C ALA A 29 -23.17 1.88 5.39
N ARG A 30 -23.66 0.64 5.18
CA ARG A 30 -24.97 0.19 5.69
C ARG A 30 -25.01 0.20 7.22
N CYS A 31 -24.00 -0.36 7.88
CA CYS A 31 -23.90 -0.38 9.34
C CYS A 31 -23.94 1.05 9.92
N ALA A 32 -23.21 1.99 9.31
CA ALA A 32 -23.18 3.38 9.75
C ALA A 32 -24.52 4.12 9.57
N SER A 33 -25.35 3.69 8.62
CA SER A 33 -26.67 4.26 8.33
C SER A 33 -27.82 3.62 9.14
N ALA A 34 -27.60 2.44 9.74
CA ALA A 34 -28.61 1.73 10.50
C ALA A 34 -28.75 2.34 11.91
N ALA A 35 -29.95 2.80 12.24
CA ALA A 35 -30.25 3.45 13.53
C ALA A 35 -30.29 2.50 14.74
N ASP A 36 -30.25 1.17 14.54
CA ASP A 36 -30.13 0.17 15.60
C ASP A 36 -29.81 -1.21 14.98
N PRO A 37 -28.81 -1.97 15.45
CA PRO A 37 -28.52 -3.30 14.93
C PRO A 37 -29.38 -4.34 15.67
N SER A 38 -30.69 -4.37 15.44
CA SER A 38 -31.53 -5.48 15.92
C SER A 38 -31.36 -6.72 15.04
N PRO A 39 -31.37 -7.94 15.61
CA PRO A 39 -30.94 -9.16 14.93
C PRO A 39 -32.03 -9.66 13.99
N ALA A 40 -31.92 -9.38 12.70
CA ALA A 40 -32.60 -10.17 11.70
C ALA A 40 -31.87 -11.52 11.59
N GLY A 41 -32.49 -12.56 12.13
CA GLY A 41 -31.93 -13.90 12.29
C GLY A 41 -31.44 -14.55 11.01
N GLY A 42 -30.40 -15.38 11.16
CA GLY A 42 -29.86 -16.24 10.12
C GLY A 42 -28.46 -16.72 10.52
N GLY A 43 -28.38 -17.87 11.17
CA GLY A 43 -27.13 -18.46 11.65
C GLY A 43 -26.23 -18.99 10.54
N GLY A 44 -24.92 -18.93 10.77
CA GLY A 44 -23.88 -19.62 10.01
C GLY A 44 -22.87 -18.69 9.34
N ALA A 45 -21.61 -18.74 9.80
CA ALA A 45 -20.46 -17.93 9.35
C ALA A 45 -20.60 -16.42 9.62
N PHE A 46 -19.48 -15.75 9.91
CA PHE A 46 -19.33 -14.34 10.32
C PHE A 46 -20.58 -13.47 10.08
N SER A 47 -21.39 -13.26 11.12
CA SER A 47 -22.64 -12.51 10.98
C SER A 47 -22.32 -11.09 10.53
N VAL A 48 -23.19 -10.49 9.72
CA VAL A 48 -23.09 -9.07 9.31
C VAL A 48 -22.89 -8.16 10.53
N HIS A 49 -23.47 -8.53 11.68
CA HIS A 49 -23.26 -7.86 12.95
C HIS A 49 -21.80 -7.90 13.43
N GLY A 50 -21.12 -9.04 13.35
CA GLY A 50 -19.69 -9.17 13.69
C GLY A 50 -18.79 -8.32 12.80
N TRP A 51 -19.14 -8.15 11.52
CA TRP A 51 -18.45 -7.19 10.63
C TRP A 51 -18.69 -5.76 11.09
N CYS A 52 -19.95 -5.36 11.31
CA CYS A 52 -20.29 -3.99 11.73
C CYS A 52 -19.54 -3.57 13.00
N GLU A 53 -19.56 -4.43 14.01
CA GLU A 53 -18.85 -4.21 15.27
C GLU A 53 -17.34 -3.99 15.05
N MET A 54 -16.73 -4.89 14.28
CA MET A 54 -15.30 -4.80 13.96
C MET A 54 -14.97 -3.56 13.13
N ALA A 55 -15.78 -3.25 12.12
CA ALA A 55 -15.53 -2.16 11.19
C ALA A 55 -15.71 -0.76 11.80
N LEU A 56 -16.62 -0.61 12.77
CA LEU A 56 -16.93 0.68 13.42
C LEU A 56 -16.13 0.90 14.72
N HIS A 57 -15.89 -0.17 15.49
CA HIS A 57 -15.23 -0.07 16.79
C HIS A 57 -13.78 -0.54 16.79
N ARG A 58 -13.37 -1.38 15.82
CA ARG A 58 -12.00 -1.93 15.71
C ARG A 58 -11.40 -1.73 14.30
N PRO A 59 -11.23 -0.48 13.83
CA PRO A 59 -10.76 -0.15 12.49
C PRO A 59 -9.45 -0.83 12.07
N LEU A 60 -8.45 -0.92 12.96
CA LEU A 60 -7.20 -1.64 12.66
C LEU A 60 -7.41 -3.16 12.49
N LEU A 61 -8.30 -3.76 13.29
CA LEU A 61 -8.63 -5.18 13.14
C LEU A 61 -9.36 -5.42 11.82
N SER A 62 -10.28 -4.52 11.44
CA SER A 62 -10.97 -4.60 10.16
C SER A 62 -10.01 -4.46 8.96
N ALA A 63 -9.03 -3.56 9.02
CA ALA A 63 -7.99 -3.43 7.99
C ALA A 63 -7.13 -4.70 7.85
N ASN A 64 -6.72 -5.29 8.98
CA ASN A 64 -5.99 -6.57 9.00
C ASN A 64 -6.82 -7.73 8.47
N TRP A 65 -8.11 -7.78 8.81
CA TRP A 65 -9.04 -8.79 8.30
C TRP A 65 -9.20 -8.69 6.79
N LEU A 66 -9.35 -7.47 6.26
CA LEU A 66 -9.41 -7.25 4.82
C LEU A 66 -8.10 -7.64 4.14
N PHE A 67 -6.95 -7.28 4.72
CA PHE A 67 -5.66 -7.67 4.17
C PHE A 67 -5.53 -9.19 4.09
N LEU A 68 -5.87 -9.90 5.17
CA LEU A 68 -5.82 -11.36 5.26
C LEU A 68 -6.63 -12.00 4.12
N TRP A 69 -7.87 -11.56 3.91
CA TRP A 69 -8.73 -12.18 2.90
C TRP A 69 -8.40 -11.77 1.47
N ASN A 70 -8.10 -10.50 1.21
CA ASN A 70 -7.80 -10.04 -0.16
C ASN A 70 -6.40 -10.52 -0.60
N VAL A 71 -5.38 -10.32 0.24
CA VAL A 71 -3.97 -10.57 -0.12
C VAL A 71 -3.55 -11.96 0.34
N THR A 72 -3.54 -12.21 1.64
CA THR A 72 -2.92 -13.42 2.18
C THR A 72 -3.64 -14.68 1.74
N VAL A 73 -4.97 -14.66 1.60
CA VAL A 73 -5.76 -15.79 1.08
C VAL A 73 -6.05 -15.60 -0.41
N GLY A 74 -6.67 -14.49 -0.81
CA GLY A 74 -7.11 -14.26 -2.19
C GLY A 74 -5.97 -14.32 -3.20
N PHE A 75 -4.94 -13.49 -3.02
CA PHE A 75 -3.81 -13.48 -3.96
C PHE A 75 -2.98 -14.75 -3.88
N TRP A 76 -2.91 -15.38 -2.70
CA TRP A 76 -2.23 -16.66 -2.57
C TRP A 76 -2.92 -17.76 -3.38
N LEU A 77 -4.26 -17.86 -3.30
CA LEU A 77 -5.04 -18.80 -4.11
C LEU A 77 -4.86 -18.54 -5.61
N VAL A 78 -4.97 -17.27 -6.03
CA VAL A 78 -4.70 -16.91 -7.44
C VAL A 78 -3.27 -17.25 -7.84
N GLY A 79 -2.29 -17.00 -6.97
CA GLY A 79 -0.89 -17.28 -7.22
C GLY A 79 -0.59 -18.77 -7.35
N LEU A 80 -1.26 -19.62 -6.56
CA LEU A 80 -1.19 -21.08 -6.72
C LEU A 80 -1.83 -21.56 -8.03
N LEU A 81 -2.98 -21.00 -8.40
CA LEU A 81 -3.69 -21.36 -9.64
C LEU A 81 -2.92 -20.94 -10.89
N GLN A 82 -2.37 -19.73 -10.89
CA GLN A 82 -1.60 -19.19 -12.01
C GLN A 82 -0.13 -19.64 -11.99
N ARG A 83 0.31 -20.29 -10.90
CA ARG A 83 1.72 -20.56 -10.61
C ARG A 83 2.59 -19.31 -10.71
N SER A 84 2.03 -18.16 -10.33
CA SER A 84 2.74 -16.90 -10.35
C SER A 84 2.18 -15.90 -9.35
N PHE A 85 3.06 -15.23 -8.60
CA PHE A 85 2.69 -14.27 -7.56
C PHE A 85 2.80 -12.81 -8.02
N TRP A 86 2.66 -12.57 -9.33
CA TRP A 86 2.80 -11.24 -9.94
C TRP A 86 1.84 -10.18 -9.36
N LEU A 87 0.69 -10.56 -8.78
CA LEU A 87 -0.29 -9.63 -8.19
C LEU A 87 0.28 -8.83 -7.02
N ILE A 88 1.30 -9.35 -6.31
CA ILE A 88 1.85 -8.71 -5.11
C ILE A 88 2.49 -7.36 -5.46
N ASP A 89 3.27 -7.30 -6.54
CA ASP A 89 4.01 -6.11 -6.98
C ASP A 89 3.11 -4.87 -7.20
N PRO A 90 2.09 -4.90 -8.08
CA PRO A 90 1.24 -3.74 -8.32
C PRO A 90 0.37 -3.41 -7.11
N TYR A 91 0.03 -4.38 -6.28
CA TYR A 91 -0.83 -4.13 -5.12
C TYR A 91 -0.10 -3.45 -3.97
N TRP A 92 1.21 -3.71 -3.86
CA TRP A 92 2.08 -3.01 -2.93
C TRP A 92 2.07 -1.50 -3.14
N THR A 93 1.88 -1.05 -4.39
CA THR A 93 1.78 0.38 -4.72
C THR A 93 0.40 0.95 -4.41
N LEU A 94 -0.67 0.18 -4.57
CA LEU A 94 -2.06 0.63 -4.46
C LEU A 94 -2.61 0.55 -3.03
N LEU A 95 -2.14 -0.39 -2.21
CA LEU A 95 -2.68 -0.61 -0.88
C LEU A 95 -2.56 0.58 0.07
N PRO A 96 -1.42 1.28 0.15
CA PRO A 96 -1.29 2.39 1.09
C PRO A 96 -2.34 3.51 0.92
N PRO A 97 -2.59 4.06 -0.27
CA PRO A 97 -3.68 5.04 -0.45
C PRO A 97 -5.07 4.43 -0.24
N LEU A 98 -5.29 3.16 -0.56
CA LEU A 98 -6.58 2.49 -0.31
C LEU A 98 -6.87 2.33 1.18
N LEU A 99 -5.87 1.92 1.98
CA LEU A 99 -5.98 1.88 3.45
C LEU A 99 -6.17 3.27 4.03
N GLY A 100 -5.45 4.26 3.51
CA GLY A 100 -5.65 5.65 3.86
C GLY A 100 -7.07 6.14 3.61
N ALA A 101 -7.63 5.86 2.43
CA ALA A 101 -9.02 6.18 2.08
C ALA A 101 -10.02 5.40 2.95
N PHE A 102 -9.70 4.15 3.29
CA PHE A 102 -10.49 3.34 4.23
C PHE A 102 -10.56 3.98 5.62
N TYR A 103 -9.45 4.49 6.16
CA TYR A 103 -9.44 5.21 7.44
C TYR A 103 -10.16 6.55 7.34
N ALA A 104 -9.96 7.29 6.25
CA ALA A 104 -10.57 8.61 6.04
C ALA A 104 -12.08 8.58 5.86
N SER A 105 -12.62 7.49 5.30
CA SER A 105 -14.06 7.28 5.10
C SER A 105 -14.75 6.67 6.32
N HIS A 106 -14.04 6.50 7.44
CA HIS A 106 -14.62 5.97 8.67
C HIS A 106 -15.61 7.00 9.28
N PRO A 107 -16.79 6.59 9.77
CA PRO A 107 -17.80 7.54 10.29
C PRO A 107 -17.33 8.43 11.45
N HIS A 108 -16.36 7.92 12.21
CA HIS A 108 -15.73 8.63 13.33
C HIS A 108 -14.42 9.36 12.95
N ALA A 109 -14.12 9.53 11.66
CA ALA A 109 -13.00 10.35 11.23
C ALA A 109 -13.30 11.83 11.50
N ASP A 110 -12.36 12.54 12.13
CA ASP A 110 -12.60 13.86 12.71
C ASP A 110 -12.41 15.01 11.71
N PRO A 111 -13.38 15.94 11.54
CA PRO A 111 -13.28 17.09 10.63
C PRO A 111 -12.07 18.04 10.81
N PRO A 112 -11.58 18.37 12.02
CA PRO A 112 -10.43 19.26 12.22
C PRO A 112 -9.10 18.66 11.74
N CYS A 113 -8.93 17.34 11.80
CA CYS A 113 -7.74 16.64 11.29
C CYS A 113 -7.74 16.46 9.76
N VAL A 114 -8.77 16.94 9.07
CA VAL A 114 -8.95 16.74 7.62
C VAL A 114 -7.83 17.41 6.81
N SER A 115 -7.20 18.51 7.26
CA SER A 115 -6.07 19.10 6.53
C SER A 115 -4.83 18.20 6.56
N ARG A 116 -4.45 17.72 7.74
CA ARG A 116 -3.35 16.78 7.97
C ARG A 116 -3.56 15.49 7.19
N LEU A 117 -4.71 14.86 7.38
CA LEU A 117 -5.06 13.60 6.72
C LEU A 117 -5.07 13.77 5.19
N ARG A 118 -5.66 14.85 4.67
CA ARG A 118 -5.64 15.13 3.22
C ARG A 118 -4.21 15.32 2.70
N ALA A 119 -3.35 16.03 3.41
CA ALA A 119 -1.96 16.21 3.02
C ALA A 119 -1.21 14.88 2.97
N ALA A 120 -1.32 14.07 4.03
CA ALA A 120 -0.69 12.74 4.09
C ALA A 120 -1.24 11.80 3.01
N LEU A 121 -2.55 11.79 2.76
CA LEU A 121 -3.18 11.02 1.69
C LEU A 121 -2.75 11.49 0.30
N ALA A 122 -2.66 12.79 0.07
CA ALA A 122 -2.19 13.32 -1.20
C ALA A 122 -0.74 12.89 -1.46
N LEU A 123 0.13 12.98 -0.45
CA LEU A 123 1.52 12.56 -0.53
C LEU A 123 1.65 11.04 -0.78
N VAL A 124 0.90 10.21 -0.06
CA VAL A 124 0.92 8.75 -0.28
C VAL A 124 0.33 8.36 -1.64
N SER A 125 -0.64 9.12 -2.14
CA SER A 125 -1.22 8.92 -3.48
C SER A 125 -0.23 9.32 -4.57
N LEU A 126 0.52 10.42 -4.40
CA LEU A 126 1.61 10.80 -5.30
C LEU A 126 2.74 9.76 -5.30
N TRP A 127 3.10 9.25 -4.11
CA TRP A 127 4.04 8.15 -3.97
C TRP A 127 3.56 6.89 -4.70
N SER A 128 2.28 6.52 -4.53
CA SER A 128 1.66 5.39 -5.19
C SER A 128 1.66 5.55 -6.70
N ALA A 129 1.28 6.72 -7.21
CA ALA A 129 1.29 7.03 -8.64
C ALA A 129 2.71 6.92 -9.23
N ARG A 130 3.72 7.47 -8.53
CA ARG A 130 5.13 7.34 -8.94
C ARG A 130 5.57 5.89 -8.97
N LEU A 131 5.33 5.12 -7.91
CA LEU A 131 5.78 3.73 -7.84
C LEU A 131 5.07 2.85 -8.87
N THR A 132 3.77 3.07 -9.08
CA THR A 132 2.96 2.42 -10.12
C THR A 132 3.51 2.73 -11.51
N HIS A 133 3.85 4.00 -11.79
CA HIS A 133 4.47 4.39 -13.05
C HIS A 133 5.84 3.71 -13.24
N SER A 134 6.68 3.67 -12.20
CA SER A 134 7.97 2.99 -12.21
C SER A 134 7.83 1.49 -12.52
N TYR A 135 6.86 0.82 -11.89
CA TYR A 135 6.49 -0.56 -12.16
C TYR A 135 6.07 -0.77 -13.62
N PHE A 136 5.08 -0.03 -14.13
CA PHE A 136 4.59 -0.23 -15.49
C PHE A 136 5.66 0.09 -16.56
N ARG A 137 6.52 1.07 -16.31
CA ARG A 137 7.66 1.38 -17.18
C ARG A 137 8.64 0.21 -17.24
N ARG A 138 8.93 -0.42 -16.09
CA ARG A 138 9.79 -1.63 -16.00
C ARG A 138 9.19 -2.81 -16.75
N GLU A 139 7.88 -2.99 -16.65
CA GLU A 139 7.15 -4.09 -17.29
C GLU A 139 6.76 -3.83 -18.75
N GLU A 140 7.24 -2.74 -19.37
CA GLU A 140 6.88 -2.36 -20.75
C GLU A 140 5.35 -2.27 -20.95
N TRP A 141 4.62 -1.86 -19.91
CA TRP A 141 3.15 -1.78 -19.89
C TRP A 141 2.43 -3.13 -20.07
N LYS A 142 3.12 -4.24 -19.83
CA LYS A 142 2.56 -5.60 -19.85
C LYS A 142 2.19 -6.00 -18.43
N PHE A 143 0.91 -5.85 -18.10
CA PHE A 143 0.42 -6.01 -16.73
C PHE A 143 0.49 -7.47 -16.31
N GLY A 144 1.23 -7.78 -15.24
CA GLY A 144 1.31 -9.13 -14.70
C GLY A 144 2.02 -10.16 -15.58
N GLN A 145 2.89 -9.72 -16.50
CA GLN A 145 3.64 -10.65 -17.35
C GLN A 145 4.83 -11.28 -16.63
N ARG A 146 5.49 -10.52 -15.74
CA ARG A 146 6.64 -10.99 -14.96
C ARG A 146 6.28 -11.00 -13.49
N GLU A 147 6.82 -12.00 -12.80
CA GLU A 147 6.83 -12.02 -11.34
C GLU A 147 8.20 -11.62 -10.79
N ASP A 148 8.21 -11.28 -9.51
CA ASP A 148 9.46 -11.05 -8.81
C ASP A 148 10.28 -12.34 -8.74
N TRP A 149 11.52 -12.26 -9.24
CA TRP A 149 12.45 -13.39 -9.30
C TRP A 149 12.73 -14.03 -7.94
N ARG A 150 12.56 -13.29 -6.82
CA ARG A 150 12.72 -13.82 -5.46
C ARG A 150 11.70 -14.93 -5.18
N TYR A 151 10.48 -14.80 -5.71
CA TYR A 151 9.44 -15.81 -5.57
C TYR A 151 9.77 -17.05 -6.39
N SER A 152 10.16 -16.88 -7.66
CA SER A 152 10.58 -18.00 -8.52
C SER A 152 11.76 -18.75 -7.91
N GLN A 153 12.79 -18.03 -7.47
CA GLN A 153 13.98 -18.62 -6.85
C GLN A 153 13.62 -19.38 -5.55
N MET A 154 12.72 -18.84 -4.74
CA MET A 154 12.29 -19.47 -3.49
C MET A 154 11.45 -20.74 -3.76
N ALA A 155 10.60 -20.71 -4.79
CA ALA A 155 9.80 -21.85 -5.25
C ALA A 155 10.68 -22.97 -5.80
N GLU A 156 11.67 -22.65 -6.62
CA GLU A 156 12.64 -23.61 -7.18
C GLU A 156 13.45 -24.30 -6.08
N ARG A 157 13.83 -23.57 -5.03
CA ARG A 157 14.57 -24.14 -3.88
C ARG A 157 13.70 -25.01 -2.97
N ASN A 158 12.39 -24.76 -2.90
CA ASN A 158 11.49 -25.41 -1.93
C ASN A 158 10.19 -25.93 -2.56
N PRO A 159 10.22 -26.76 -3.62
CA PRO A 159 9.03 -27.08 -4.42
C PRO A 159 7.93 -27.79 -3.62
N ARG A 160 8.29 -28.69 -2.69
CA ARG A 160 7.32 -29.46 -1.88
C ARG A 160 6.60 -28.62 -0.83
N LEU A 161 7.28 -27.60 -0.31
CA LEU A 161 6.77 -26.72 0.75
C LEU A 161 6.29 -25.38 0.20
N TRP A 162 6.34 -25.19 -1.13
CA TRP A 162 6.08 -23.90 -1.74
C TRP A 162 4.72 -23.32 -1.37
N TRP A 163 3.68 -24.16 -1.27
CA TRP A 163 2.34 -23.70 -0.89
C TRP A 163 2.30 -23.09 0.52
N VAL A 164 2.97 -23.71 1.50
CA VAL A 164 3.09 -23.17 2.87
C VAL A 164 4.00 -21.95 2.87
N LEU A 165 5.17 -22.06 2.25
CA LEU A 165 6.18 -21.00 2.27
C LEU A 165 5.67 -19.72 1.60
N SER A 166 4.98 -19.84 0.46
CA SER A 166 4.36 -18.71 -0.22
C SER A 166 3.26 -18.07 0.62
N PHE A 167 2.45 -18.84 1.35
CA PHE A 167 1.44 -18.28 2.25
C PHE A 167 2.08 -17.36 3.30
N PHE A 168 3.15 -17.82 3.96
CA PHE A 168 3.78 -17.04 5.03
C PHE A 168 4.72 -15.94 4.50
N ALA A 169 5.60 -16.25 3.55
CA ALA A 169 6.64 -15.33 3.09
C ALA A 169 6.16 -14.32 2.04
N VAL A 170 5.20 -14.71 1.19
CA VAL A 170 4.69 -13.86 0.11
C VAL A 170 3.35 -13.23 0.49
N GLY A 171 2.47 -13.97 1.16
CA GLY A 171 1.16 -13.48 1.61
C GLY A 171 1.21 -12.75 2.96
N LEU A 172 1.42 -13.49 4.04
CA LEU A 172 1.23 -13.01 5.42
C LEU A 172 2.29 -11.98 5.83
N ALA A 173 3.55 -12.15 5.42
CA ALA A 173 4.64 -11.24 5.78
C ALA A 173 4.41 -9.79 5.31
N GLN A 174 3.61 -9.60 4.25
CA GLN A 174 3.30 -8.27 3.72
C GLN A 174 2.32 -7.50 4.62
N GLN A 175 1.51 -8.20 5.41
CA GLN A 175 0.47 -7.62 6.25
C GLN A 175 1.01 -6.67 7.32
N PRO A 176 1.92 -7.08 8.23
CA PRO A 176 2.45 -6.17 9.24
C PRO A 176 3.21 -5.00 8.61
N MET A 177 3.83 -5.21 7.44
CA MET A 177 4.57 -4.15 6.76
C MET A 177 3.62 -3.09 6.17
N LEU A 178 2.60 -3.47 5.41
CA LEU A 178 1.71 -2.51 4.73
C LEU A 178 0.69 -1.88 5.68
N VAL A 179 0.15 -2.66 6.63
CA VAL A 179 -0.68 -2.07 7.70
C VAL A 179 0.18 -1.17 8.59
N GLY A 180 1.40 -1.60 8.93
CA GLY A 180 2.36 -0.83 9.72
C GLY A 180 2.71 0.52 9.07
N LEU A 181 3.10 0.53 7.79
CA LEU A 181 3.43 1.73 7.04
C LEU A 181 2.28 2.74 6.94
N THR A 182 1.03 2.29 7.09
CA THR A 182 -0.16 3.14 7.03
C THR A 182 -0.71 3.53 8.41
N LEU A 183 -0.07 3.11 9.51
CA LEU A 183 -0.45 3.52 10.86
C LEU A 183 -0.42 5.06 11.05
N PRO A 184 0.48 5.84 10.43
CA PRO A 184 0.41 7.30 10.52
C PRO A 184 -0.89 7.88 9.92
N LEU A 185 -1.43 7.26 8.86
CA LEU A 185 -2.73 7.65 8.27
C LEU A 185 -3.88 7.27 9.19
N TYR A 186 -3.81 6.11 9.84
CA TYR A 186 -4.75 5.71 10.89
C TYR A 186 -4.76 6.70 12.06
N ALA A 187 -3.58 7.06 12.58
CA ALA A 187 -3.43 8.01 13.67
C ALA A 187 -3.99 9.40 13.28
N ALA A 188 -3.70 9.87 12.07
CA ALA A 188 -4.23 11.14 11.57
C ALA A 188 -5.76 11.14 11.40
N ALA A 189 -6.36 10.00 11.06
CA ALA A 189 -7.81 9.88 10.86
C ALA A 189 -8.60 9.65 12.16
N LEU A 190 -8.08 8.79 13.06
CA LEU A 190 -8.84 8.19 14.17
C LEU A 190 -8.14 8.29 15.53
N GLY A 191 -6.93 8.86 15.58
CA GLY A 191 -6.05 8.83 16.75
C GLY A 191 -6.59 9.52 18.01
N HIS A 192 -7.34 10.60 17.83
CA HIS A 192 -7.91 11.43 18.91
C HIS A 192 -8.76 10.65 19.93
N ARG A 193 -9.33 9.49 19.56
CA ARG A 193 -10.09 8.61 20.48
C ARG A 193 -9.24 8.01 21.61
N SER A 194 -7.91 8.02 21.48
CA SER A 194 -6.99 7.36 22.41
C SER A 194 -6.37 8.31 23.43
N LEU A 195 -6.57 9.62 23.28
CA LEU A 195 -5.99 10.64 24.15
C LEU A 195 -7.03 11.09 25.20
N PRO A 196 -6.69 11.16 26.50
CA PRO A 196 -7.58 11.71 27.50
C PRO A 196 -7.90 13.18 27.18
N MET A 197 -9.18 13.51 27.07
CA MET A 197 -9.67 14.88 26.86
C MET A 197 -9.57 15.67 28.17
N ALA A 198 -8.36 16.08 28.54
CA ALA A 198 -8.14 17.01 29.64
C ALA A 198 -8.19 18.45 29.12
N GLY A 199 -9.38 19.06 29.15
CA GLY A 199 -9.57 20.51 29.10
C GLY A 199 -9.13 21.23 27.80
N GLY A 200 -10.06 21.39 26.86
CA GLY A 200 -9.89 22.17 25.63
C GLY A 200 -9.49 21.33 24.41
N ALA A 201 -9.85 21.78 23.21
CA ALA A 201 -9.43 21.12 21.97
C ALA A 201 -7.89 21.07 21.93
N PRO A 202 -7.25 19.90 21.94
CA PRO A 202 -5.80 19.83 21.99
C PRO A 202 -5.19 20.53 20.78
N ALA A 203 -4.12 21.31 21.00
CA ALA A 203 -3.32 21.92 19.93
C ALA A 203 -2.84 20.88 18.88
N ALA A 204 -2.82 19.59 19.24
CA ALA A 204 -2.61 18.44 18.36
C ALA A 204 -3.62 18.30 17.20
N LEU A 205 -4.79 18.95 17.27
CA LEU A 205 -5.79 18.98 16.18
C LEU A 205 -5.47 20.00 15.08
N SER A 206 -4.69 21.04 15.40
CA SER A 206 -4.27 22.07 14.43
C SER A 206 -2.98 21.69 13.72
N TRP A 207 -2.78 22.24 12.52
CA TRP A 207 -1.53 22.10 11.77
C TRP A 207 -0.34 22.62 12.59
N CYS A 208 0.69 21.81 12.74
CA CYS A 208 1.88 22.15 13.52
C CYS A 208 3.16 22.04 12.69
N TRP A 209 4.30 22.39 13.27
CA TRP A 209 5.59 22.36 12.56
C TRP A 209 6.00 20.94 12.10
N LEU A 210 5.57 19.89 12.81
CA LEU A 210 5.80 18.50 12.41
C LEU A 210 5.07 18.15 11.12
N ASP A 211 3.88 18.71 10.89
CA ASP A 211 3.13 18.52 9.64
C ASP A 211 3.89 19.13 8.46
N SER A 212 4.43 20.34 8.65
CA SER A 212 5.27 21.01 7.64
C SER A 212 6.55 20.23 7.37
N LEU A 213 7.23 19.74 8.41
CA LEU A 213 8.44 18.92 8.26
C LEU A 213 8.14 17.59 7.56
N GLY A 214 7.02 16.93 7.91
CA GLY A 214 6.53 15.73 7.25
C GLY A 214 6.25 15.96 5.76
N CYS A 215 5.58 17.05 5.41
CA CYS A 215 5.37 17.44 4.01
C CYS A 215 6.69 17.61 3.25
N VAL A 216 7.62 18.42 3.79
CA VAL A 216 8.91 18.67 3.14
C VAL A 216 9.69 17.37 2.97
N GLY A 217 9.78 16.56 4.02
CA GLY A 217 10.48 15.28 3.99
C GLY A 217 9.87 14.30 2.99
N CYS A 218 8.54 14.17 2.95
CA CYS A 218 7.85 13.35 1.96
C CYS A 218 8.14 13.83 0.52
N VAL A 219 8.06 15.14 0.26
CA VAL A 219 8.35 15.68 -1.08
C VAL A 219 9.82 15.43 -1.46
N CYS A 220 10.76 15.66 -0.55
CA CYS A 220 12.19 15.39 -0.80
C CYS A 220 12.44 13.89 -1.08
N GLY A 221 11.87 12.99 -0.27
CA GLY A 221 11.98 11.55 -0.45
C GLY A 221 11.38 11.09 -1.78
N LEU A 222 10.20 11.62 -2.13
CA LEU A 222 9.53 11.35 -3.41
C LEU A 222 10.37 11.79 -4.60
N LEU A 223 10.91 13.02 -4.58
CA LEU A 223 11.75 13.56 -5.65
C LEU A 223 13.07 12.80 -5.78
N LEU A 224 13.69 12.43 -4.66
CA LEU A 224 14.93 11.63 -4.66
C LEU A 224 14.69 10.25 -5.27
N ALA A 225 13.64 9.55 -4.82
CA ALA A 225 13.27 8.23 -5.34
C ALA A 225 12.92 8.30 -6.83
N LYS A 226 12.09 9.27 -7.23
CA LYS A 226 11.74 9.49 -8.64
C LYS A 226 12.98 9.74 -9.50
N SER A 227 13.87 10.61 -9.06
CA SER A 227 15.09 10.95 -9.81
C SER A 227 16.02 9.75 -9.97
N ALA A 228 16.17 8.95 -8.92
CA ALA A 228 16.95 7.72 -8.95
C ALA A 228 16.36 6.67 -9.91
N ASP A 229 15.03 6.47 -9.86
CA ASP A 229 14.32 5.54 -10.75
C ASP A 229 14.39 5.98 -12.21
N ASP A 230 14.30 7.29 -12.50
CA ASP A 230 14.41 7.83 -13.86
C ASP A 230 15.83 7.68 -14.43
N GLN A 231 16.86 7.92 -13.61
CA GLN A 231 18.26 7.67 -13.98
C GLN A 231 18.47 6.18 -14.31
N LEU A 232 17.93 5.28 -13.48
CA LEU A 232 18.03 3.84 -13.71
C LEU A 232 17.28 3.41 -14.99
N ALA A 233 16.07 3.91 -15.20
CA ALA A 233 15.29 3.58 -16.39
C ALA A 233 15.99 4.04 -17.67
N THR A 234 16.55 5.26 -17.67
CA THR A 234 17.32 5.80 -18.80
C THR A 234 18.57 4.95 -19.08
N PHE A 235 19.29 4.56 -18.03
CA PHE A 235 20.45 3.69 -18.15
C PHE A 235 20.10 2.32 -18.73
N MET A 236 19.01 1.71 -18.27
CA MET A 236 18.54 0.42 -18.76
C MET A 236 18.11 0.49 -20.23
N ALA A 237 17.40 1.54 -20.63
CA ALA A 237 17.03 1.77 -22.03
C ALA A 237 18.27 1.96 -22.93
N ALA A 238 19.28 2.72 -22.46
CA ALA A 238 20.53 2.87 -23.19
C ALA A 238 21.28 1.53 -23.34
N ASN A 239 21.25 0.67 -22.32
CA ASN A 239 21.81 -0.67 -22.42
C ASN A 239 21.07 -1.57 -23.39
N GLN A 240 19.74 -1.50 -23.45
CA GLN A 240 18.95 -2.21 -24.45
C GLN A 240 19.34 -1.77 -25.87
N ALA A 241 19.50 -0.46 -26.09
CA ALA A 241 19.94 0.07 -27.38
C ALA A 241 21.36 -0.39 -27.78
N ARG A 242 22.31 -0.46 -26.82
CA ARG A 242 23.65 -1.01 -27.05
C ARG A 242 23.61 -2.46 -27.51
N VAL A 243 22.84 -3.30 -26.81
CA VAL A 243 22.71 -4.72 -27.17
C VAL A 243 22.07 -4.87 -28.55
N ALA A 244 21.06 -4.06 -28.87
CA ALA A 244 20.43 -4.05 -30.18
C ALA A 244 21.39 -3.65 -31.32
N SER A 245 22.41 -2.83 -31.03
CA SER A 245 23.46 -2.44 -31.99
C SER A 245 24.70 -3.36 -31.96
N GLY A 246 24.63 -4.51 -31.27
CA GLY A 246 25.73 -5.47 -31.18
C GLY A 246 26.84 -5.09 -30.19
N GLN A 247 26.64 -4.03 -29.40
CA GLN A 247 27.58 -3.60 -28.38
C GLN A 247 27.35 -4.33 -27.05
N SER A 248 28.38 -4.40 -26.21
CA SER A 248 28.27 -4.97 -24.87
C SER A 248 27.51 -4.02 -23.92
N ARG A 249 26.77 -4.61 -22.97
CA ARG A 249 26.06 -3.86 -21.92
C ARG A 249 27.05 -3.25 -20.92
N VAL A 250 26.76 -2.03 -20.48
CA VAL A 250 27.43 -1.43 -19.31
C VAL A 250 26.79 -2.02 -18.05
N ARG A 251 27.59 -2.58 -17.15
CA ARG A 251 27.07 -3.36 -16.01
C ARG A 251 26.68 -2.51 -14.80
N LEU A 252 27.29 -1.34 -14.64
CA LEU A 252 27.13 -0.50 -13.46
C LEU A 252 26.71 0.91 -13.88
N LEU A 253 25.71 1.45 -13.17
CA LEU A 253 25.35 2.86 -13.24
C LEU A 253 26.09 3.58 -12.10
N ASP A 254 27.06 4.42 -12.45
CA ASP A 254 27.97 5.10 -11.52
C ASP A 254 27.93 6.64 -11.65
N THR A 255 26.85 7.17 -12.23
CA THR A 255 26.64 8.61 -12.45
C THR A 255 25.39 9.12 -11.72
N GLY A 256 25.22 10.44 -11.66
CA GLY A 256 24.05 11.06 -11.03
C GLY A 256 23.98 10.76 -9.52
N LEU A 257 22.84 10.26 -9.05
CA LEU A 257 22.64 9.87 -7.64
C LEU A 257 23.34 8.54 -7.31
N TRP A 258 23.50 7.67 -8.30
CA TRP A 258 24.05 6.32 -8.14
C TRP A 258 25.55 6.31 -7.87
N ARG A 259 26.26 7.43 -8.11
CA ARG A 259 27.66 7.60 -7.69
C ARG A 259 27.83 7.70 -6.18
N PHE A 260 26.78 8.13 -5.46
CA PHE A 260 26.84 8.37 -4.01
C PHE A 260 26.31 7.18 -3.19
N SER A 261 25.41 6.38 -3.76
CA SER A 261 24.81 5.23 -3.11
C SER A 261 24.49 4.15 -4.13
N ARG A 262 24.58 2.88 -3.72
CA ARG A 262 24.14 1.73 -4.53
C ARG A 262 22.62 1.67 -4.70
N HIS A 263 21.87 2.31 -3.80
CA HIS A 263 20.40 2.30 -3.79
C HIS A 263 19.85 3.68 -3.39
N PRO A 264 20.06 4.72 -4.21
CA PRO A 264 19.59 6.08 -3.89
C PRO A 264 18.06 6.18 -3.86
N ASN A 265 17.37 5.31 -4.60
CA ASN A 265 15.91 5.20 -4.51
C ASN A 265 15.45 4.70 -3.13
N TYR A 266 16.13 3.72 -2.53
CA TYR A 266 15.79 3.23 -1.19
C TYR A 266 15.97 4.29 -0.11
N LEU A 267 16.96 5.18 -0.26
CA LEU A 267 17.08 6.35 0.60
C LEU A 267 15.86 7.27 0.47
N GLY A 268 15.40 7.51 -0.76
CA GLY A 268 14.17 8.28 -1.00
C GLY A 268 12.93 7.64 -0.39
N GLU A 269 12.77 6.32 -0.53
CA GLU A 269 11.69 5.56 0.12
C GLU A 269 11.75 5.69 1.65
N THR A 270 12.94 5.55 2.23
CA THR A 270 13.13 5.64 3.68
C THR A 270 12.78 7.03 4.21
N ILE A 271 13.25 8.07 3.55
CA ILE A 271 12.91 9.47 3.89
C ILE A 271 11.41 9.69 3.78
N PHE A 272 10.78 9.22 2.70
CA PHE A 272 9.34 9.36 2.49
C PHE A 272 8.53 8.74 3.64
N TRP A 273 8.77 7.46 3.94
CA TRP A 273 8.00 6.74 4.96
C TRP A 273 8.30 7.22 6.38
N ALA A 274 9.55 7.57 6.71
CA ALA A 274 9.88 8.18 8.00
C ALA A 274 9.20 9.54 8.17
N SER A 275 9.15 10.34 7.09
CA SER A 275 8.47 11.65 7.12
C SER A 275 6.96 11.51 7.21
N LEU A 276 6.38 10.45 6.63
CA LEU A 276 4.96 10.15 6.80
C LEU A 276 4.63 9.83 8.27
N GLY A 277 5.54 9.18 8.98
CA GLY A 277 5.45 8.95 10.44
C GLY A 277 5.26 10.23 11.25
N LEU A 278 5.82 11.37 10.80
CA LEU A 278 5.68 12.66 11.48
C LEU A 278 4.23 13.15 11.56
N PHE A 279 3.36 12.78 10.60
CA PHE A 279 1.92 13.09 10.70
C PHE A 279 1.24 12.30 11.82
N GLY A 280 1.70 11.09 12.09
CA GLY A 280 1.27 10.30 13.23
C GLY A 280 1.69 10.94 14.55
N CYS A 281 2.97 11.33 14.65
CA CYS A 281 3.51 12.08 15.79
C CYS A 281 2.79 13.40 16.03
N ALA A 282 2.52 14.16 14.97
CA ALA A 282 1.75 15.41 15.01
C ALA A 282 0.33 15.21 15.54
N SER A 283 -0.22 14.00 15.40
CA SER A 283 -1.53 13.61 15.93
C SER A 283 -1.48 13.08 17.37
N GLY A 284 -0.32 13.16 18.04
CA GLY A 284 -0.12 12.71 19.42
C GLY A 284 0.20 11.22 19.58
N HIS A 285 0.41 10.50 18.48
CA HIS A 285 0.80 9.09 18.49
C HIS A 285 2.29 9.02 18.14
N TRP A 286 3.17 8.81 19.11
CA TRP A 286 4.62 8.72 18.86
C TRP A 286 5.10 7.30 18.54
N TRP A 287 4.23 6.31 18.72
CA TRP A 287 4.52 4.88 18.51
C TRP A 287 4.42 4.43 17.04
N VAL A 288 4.04 5.35 16.15
CA VAL A 288 3.82 5.13 14.70
C VAL A 288 5.12 5.20 13.91
#